data_AF-A0ABD3CUS8-F1
#
_entry.id   AF-A0ABD3CUS8-F1
#
_cell.length_a   1.000
_cell.length_b   1.000
_cell.length_c   1.000
_cell.angle_alpha   90.00
_cell.angle_beta   90.00
_cell.angle_gamma   90.00
#
_symmetry.space_group_name_H-M   'P 1'
#
loop_
_entity.id
_entity.type
_entity.pdbx_description
1 polymer ?
#
loop_
_entity_poly.entity_id
_entity_poly.type
_entity_poly.pdbx_seq_one_letter_code
_entity_poly.pdbx_strand_id
1 'polypeptide(L)'
;MVKKPHAIMIPYPYQGHINPFVHLAVKLASQGFTITFVNTQFADHRISRAQSAAGGDGAADFAGARDAGLDIRYATVSDGFPIGFDRSLNHNQFVEG
;
A
#
# COMPACT_ATOMS: atom_id res chain seq x y z
N MET A 1 -2.48 -29.50 -9.31
CA MET A 1 -2.22 -28.40 -8.35
C MET A 1 -3.35 -27.39 -8.49
N VAL A 2 -4.02 -27.02 -7.40
CA VAL A 2 -4.99 -25.90 -7.43
C VAL A 2 -4.19 -24.60 -7.55
N LYS A 3 -4.47 -23.80 -8.57
CA LYS A 3 -3.81 -22.51 -8.78
C LYS A 3 -4.29 -21.53 -7.70
N LYS A 4 -3.37 -21.00 -6.90
CA LYS A 4 -3.71 -19.95 -5.93
C LYS A 4 -4.15 -18.69 -6.70
N PRO A 5 -5.28 -18.07 -6.37
CA PRO A 5 -5.65 -16.79 -6.95
C PRO A 5 -4.65 -15.72 -6.51
N HIS A 6 -4.30 -14.82 -7.43
CA HIS A 6 -3.39 -13.71 -7.17
C HIS A 6 -4.17 -12.40 -7.29
N ALA A 7 -4.24 -11.64 -6.20
CA ALA A 7 -4.84 -10.31 -6.19
C ALA A 7 -3.77 -9.22 -6.19
N ILE A 8 -3.94 -8.24 -7.08
CA ILE A 8 -3.19 -6.98 -7.07
C ILE A 8 -4.09 -5.94 -6.40
N MET A 9 -3.62 -5.35 -5.31
CA MET A 9 -4.39 -4.45 -4.47
C MET A 9 -3.80 -3.05 -4.53
N ILE A 10 -4.54 -2.10 -5.11
CA ILE A 10 -4.14 -0.69 -5.26
C ILE A 10 -5.12 0.15 -4.42
N PRO A 11 -4.75 0.60 -3.21
CA PRO A 11 -5.60 1.48 -2.42
C PRO A 11 -5.61 2.90 -2.99
N TYR A 12 -6.65 3.66 -2.63
CA TYR A 12 -6.64 5.10 -2.82
C TYR A 12 -5.57 5.74 -1.91
N PRO A 13 -4.75 6.72 -2.38
CA PRO A 13 -3.49 7.12 -1.75
C PRO A 13 -3.66 8.06 -0.55
N TYR A 14 -4.61 7.75 0.33
CA TYR A 14 -4.80 8.42 1.62
C TYR A 14 -4.81 7.39 2.75
N GLN A 15 -4.21 7.77 3.89
CA GLN A 15 -4.02 6.87 5.04
C GLN A 15 -5.31 6.19 5.52
N GLY A 16 -6.44 6.92 5.50
CA GLY A 16 -7.76 6.38 5.87
C GLY A 16 -8.25 5.23 4.98
N HIS A 17 -7.75 5.14 3.74
CA HIS A 17 -8.04 4.04 2.82
C HIS A 17 -6.96 2.94 2.88
N ILE A 18 -5.69 3.32 3.05
CA ILE A 18 -4.57 2.37 3.04
C ILE A 18 -4.66 1.37 4.21
N ASN A 19 -4.92 1.82 5.43
CA ASN A 19 -4.93 0.94 6.61
C ASN A 19 -6.01 -0.16 6.53
N PRO A 20 -7.29 0.14 6.23
CA PRO A 20 -8.29 -0.91 5.99
C PRO A 20 -7.91 -1.87 4.87
N PHE A 21 -7.27 -1.36 3.81
CA PHE A 21 -6.85 -2.18 2.67
C PHE A 21 -5.69 -3.13 3.02
N VAL A 22 -4.76 -2.70 3.89
CA VAL A 22 -3.72 -3.57 4.47
C VAL A 22 -4.36 -4.71 5.27
N HIS A 23 -5.34 -4.41 6.13
CA HIS A 23 -6.05 -5.46 6.89
C HIS A 23 -6.77 -6.45 5.97
N LEU A 24 -7.42 -5.94 4.91
CA LEU A 24 -8.05 -6.79 3.90
C LEU A 24 -7.02 -7.68 3.18
N ALA A 25 -5.86 -7.13 2.82
CA ALA A 25 -4.77 -7.87 2.17
C ALA A 25 -4.28 -9.04 3.03
N VAL A 26 -4.02 -8.79 4.32
CA VAL A 26 -3.62 -9.84 5.27
C VAL A 26 -4.70 -10.91 5.40
N LYS A 27 -5.97 -10.48 5.51
CA LYS A 27 -7.09 -11.42 5.60
C LYS A 27 -7.19 -12.30 4.36
N LEU A 28 -7.13 -11.75 3.15
CA LEU A 28 -7.17 -12.50 1.89
C LEU A 28 -5.98 -13.46 1.77
N ALA A 29 -4.78 -13.03 2.13
CA ALA A 29 -3.60 -13.88 2.11
C ALA A 29 -3.76 -15.09 3.04
N SER A 30 -4.33 -14.89 4.24
CA SER A 30 -4.66 -15.99 5.16
C SER A 30 -5.70 -16.97 4.60
N GLN A 31 -6.48 -16.58 3.59
CA GLN A 31 -7.43 -17.45 2.88
C GLN A 31 -6.82 -18.12 1.64
N GLY A 32 -5.49 -18.04 1.47
CA GLY A 32 -4.76 -18.74 0.41
C GLY A 32 -4.52 -17.91 -0.87
N PHE A 33 -4.79 -16.61 -0.85
CA PHE A 33 -4.41 -15.71 -1.94
C PHE A 33 -2.91 -15.40 -1.91
N THR A 34 -2.32 -15.28 -3.09
CA THR A 34 -1.10 -14.49 -3.27
C THR A 34 -1.50 -13.03 -3.40
N ILE A 35 -0.84 -12.13 -2.70
CA ILE A 35 -1.15 -10.68 -2.74
C ILE A 35 0.05 -9.90 -3.26
N THR A 36 -0.22 -8.91 -4.10
CA THR A 36 0.71 -7.81 -4.38
C THR A 36 0.02 -6.50 -4.07
N PHE A 37 0.45 -5.89 -2.96
CA PHE A 37 -0.06 -4.61 -2.50
C PHE A 37 0.76 -3.49 -3.12
N VAL A 38 0.12 -2.59 -3.82
CA VAL A 38 0.77 -1.56 -4.63
C VAL A 38 0.35 -0.19 -4.15
N ASN A 39 1.27 0.56 -3.55
CA ASN A 39 1.06 1.97 -3.19
C ASN A 39 1.64 2.90 -4.24
N THR A 40 1.23 4.17 -4.21
CA THR A 40 1.95 5.21 -4.94
C THR A 40 3.24 5.58 -4.20
N GLN A 41 4.28 5.98 -4.92
CA GLN A 41 5.53 6.49 -4.33
C GLN A 41 5.29 7.67 -3.39
N PHE A 42 4.30 8.52 -3.67
CA PHE A 42 3.88 9.60 -2.79
C PHE A 42 3.31 9.09 -1.46
N ALA A 43 2.37 8.12 -1.52
CA ALA A 43 1.77 7.54 -0.32
C ALA A 43 2.84 6.85 0.53
N ASP A 44 3.71 6.06 -0.09
CA ASP A 44 4.84 5.38 0.54
C ASP A 44 5.78 6.37 1.25
N HIS A 45 6.21 7.42 0.54
CA HIS A 45 7.06 8.47 1.10
C HIS A 45 6.40 9.20 2.29
N ARG A 46 5.10 9.49 2.22
CA ARG A 46 4.38 10.12 3.34
C ARG A 46 4.26 9.21 4.55
N ILE A 47 3.97 7.94 4.33
CA ILE A 47 3.85 6.93 5.39
C ILE A 47 5.21 6.73 6.06
N SER A 48 6.27 6.54 5.28
CA SER A 48 7.64 6.39 5.77
C SER A 48 8.09 7.62 6.59
N ARG A 49 7.85 8.83 6.10
CA ARG A 49 8.16 10.07 6.84
C ARG A 49 7.39 10.18 8.16
N ALA A 50 6.11 9.88 8.16
CA ALA A 50 5.29 9.91 9.38
C ALA A 50 5.78 8.89 10.41
N GLN A 51 6.25 7.72 9.96
CA GLN A 51 6.78 6.65 10.80
C GLN A 51 8.15 7.00 11.39
N SER A 52 9.07 7.55 10.59
CA SER A 52 10.34 8.04 11.10
C SER A 52 10.15 9.11 12.18
N ALA A 53 9.11 9.95 12.05
CA ALA A 53 8.77 10.94 13.07
C ALA A 53 8.11 10.32 14.32
N ALA A 54 7.38 9.21 14.17
CA ALA A 54 6.65 8.54 15.24
C ALA A 54 7.42 7.40 15.93
N GLY A 55 8.61 7.02 15.41
CA GLY A 55 9.41 5.91 15.94
C GLY A 55 8.75 4.54 15.82
N GLY A 56 7.81 4.36 14.87
CA GLY A 56 7.01 3.15 14.73
C GLY A 56 7.38 2.31 13.50
N ASP A 57 7.15 0.99 13.61
CA ASP A 57 7.36 0.04 12.52
C ASP A 57 6.31 0.20 11.41
N GLY A 58 6.73 0.00 10.17
CA GLY A 58 5.96 0.39 8.98
C GLY A 58 4.64 -0.37 8.80
N ALA A 59 3.51 0.36 8.79
CA ALA A 59 2.17 -0.20 8.55
C ALA A 59 2.03 -0.95 7.20
N ALA A 60 2.94 -0.71 6.24
CA ALA A 60 2.92 -1.32 4.91
C ALA A 60 4.08 -2.31 4.66
N ASP A 61 4.93 -2.61 5.65
CA ASP A 61 6.09 -3.48 5.45
C ASP A 61 5.68 -4.97 5.34
N PHE A 62 4.48 -5.35 5.81
CA PHE A 62 4.02 -6.74 5.80
C PHE A 62 5.05 -7.75 6.37
N ALA A 63 6.07 -7.31 7.12
CA ALA A 63 7.14 -8.17 7.61
C ALA A 63 6.56 -9.27 8.51
N GLY A 64 5.76 -8.89 9.51
CA GLY A 64 5.07 -9.85 10.37
C GLY A 64 4.09 -10.78 9.62
N ALA A 65 3.48 -10.33 8.52
CA ALA A 65 2.63 -11.18 7.68
C ALA A 65 3.46 -12.22 6.92
N ARG A 66 4.62 -11.82 6.38
CA ARG A 66 5.57 -12.72 5.70
C ARG A 66 6.20 -13.71 6.68
N ASP A 67 6.54 -13.28 7.90
CA ASP A 67 7.04 -14.13 8.98
C ASP A 67 5.99 -15.17 9.41
N ALA A 68 4.70 -14.82 9.34
CA ALA A 68 3.58 -15.73 9.53
C ALA A 68 3.33 -16.67 8.32
N GLY A 69 4.18 -16.63 7.28
CA GLY A 69 4.09 -17.49 6.10
C GLY A 69 3.08 -17.04 5.05
N LEU A 70 2.56 -15.81 5.14
CA LEU A 70 1.63 -15.28 4.13
C LEU A 70 2.39 -14.82 2.88
N ASP A 71 1.87 -15.17 1.70
CA ASP A 71 2.42 -14.74 0.41
C ASP A 71 1.92 -13.34 0.04
N ILE A 72 2.51 -12.33 0.67
CA ILE A 72 2.22 -10.91 0.43
C ILE A 72 3.48 -10.19 -0.01
N ARG A 73 3.39 -9.48 -1.13
CA ARG A 73 4.44 -8.63 -1.69
C ARG A 73 4.01 -7.17 -1.63
N TYR A 74 4.96 -6.27 -1.41
CA TYR A 74 4.76 -4.83 -1.48
C TYR A 74 5.49 -4.26 -2.68
N ALA A 75 4.87 -3.32 -3.38
CA ALA A 75 5.48 -2.59 -4.47
C ALA A 75 5.01 -1.13 -4.46
N THR A 76 5.81 -0.26 -5.07
CA THR A 76 5.45 1.15 -5.28
C THR A 76 5.43 1.48 -6.76
N VAL A 77 4.51 2.37 -7.15
CA VAL A 77 4.40 2.90 -8.52
C VAL A 77 4.31 4.42 -8.49
N SER A 78 4.81 5.08 -9.55
CA SER A 78 4.58 6.51 -9.71
C SER A 78 3.10 6.77 -10.02
N ASP A 79 2.56 7.88 -9.51
CA ASP A 79 1.23 8.39 -9.86
C ASP A 79 1.29 9.48 -10.96
N GLY A 80 2.45 9.67 -11.59
CA GLY A 80 2.66 10.66 -12.64
C GLY A 80 3.05 12.05 -12.15
N PHE A 81 3.01 12.32 -10.83
CA PHE A 81 3.33 13.62 -10.26
C PHE A 81 4.62 13.59 -9.42
N PRO A 82 5.40 14.69 -9.38
CA PRO A 82 6.53 14.81 -8.45
C PRO A 82 6.12 14.54 -7.00
N ILE A 83 7.04 14.03 -6.17
CA ILE A 83 6.78 13.76 -4.74
C ILE A 83 6.35 15.04 -4.01
N GLY A 84 6.90 16.20 -4.39
CA GLY A 84 6.56 17.51 -3.80
C GLY A 84 5.27 18.14 -4.33
N PHE A 85 4.59 17.53 -5.30
CA PHE A 85 3.33 18.05 -5.83
C PHE A 85 2.20 17.93 -4.79
N ASP A 86 1.51 19.03 -4.50
CA ASP A 86 0.40 19.03 -3.56
C ASP A 86 -0.89 18.54 -4.23
N ARG A 87 -1.19 17.25 -4.03
CA ARG A 87 -2.36 16.55 -4.59
C ARG A 87 -3.68 17.01 -3.94
N SER A 88 -3.62 17.60 -2.75
CA SER A 88 -4.81 18.10 -2.06
C SER A 88 -5.19 19.49 -2.56
N LEU A 89 -4.21 20.39 -2.70
CA LEU A 89 -4.44 21.72 -3.26
C LEU A 89 -4.77 21.68 -4.75
N ASN A 90 -4.21 20.72 -5.49
CA ASN A 90 -4.43 20.55 -6.93
C ASN A 90 -5.31 19.32 -7.23
N HIS A 91 -6.38 19.12 -6.46
CA HIS A 91 -7.21 17.92 -6.53
C HIS A 91 -7.74 17.65 -7.95
N ASN A 92 -8.27 18.66 -8.63
CA ASN A 92 -8.81 18.50 -9.98
C ASN A 92 -7.73 18.01 -10.96
N GLN A 93 -6.55 18.65 -10.96
CA GLN A 93 -5.43 18.19 -11.78
C GLN A 93 -5.00 16.76 -11.44
N PHE A 94 -4.97 16.42 -10.15
CA PHE A 94 -4.60 15.08 -9.71
C PHE A 94 -5.59 14.00 -10.17
N VAL A 95 -6.90 14.29 -10.18
CA VAL A 95 -7.93 13.31 -10.58
C VAL A 95 -8.20 13.28 -12.09
N GLU A 96 -7.95 14.39 -12.79
CA GLU A 96 -8.21 14.52 -14.24
C GLU A 96 -7.00 14.12 -15.10
N GLY A 97 -5.77 14.22 -14.57
CA GLY A 97 -4.53 13.88 -15.28
C GLY A 97 -3.90 15.06 -16.01
#